data_AF-A0AAV1TAJ4-F1
#
_entry.id   AF-A0AAV1TAJ4-F1
#
_cell.length_a   1.000
_cell.length_b   1.000
_cell.length_c   1.000
_cell.angle_alpha   90.00
_cell.angle_beta   90.00
_cell.angle_gamma   90.00
#
_symmetry.space_group_name_H-M   'P 1'
#
loop_
_entity.id
_entity.type
_entity.pdbx_description
1 polymer ?
#
loop_
_entity_poly.entity_id
_entity_poly.type
_entity_poly.pdbx_seq_one_letter_code
_entity_poly.pdbx_strand_id
1 'polypeptide(L)'
;MEMLDVEDDSFHVTREGYSHLSDSEWEVVGRMSVFMGETAISGVLESLSREQQHYAINKFLQGELAVERQKIALLQLQSSHQSMGGPTHTRELKPLGYISQVTREQMKISC
;
A
#
# COMPACT_ATOMS: atom_id res chain seq x y z
N MET A 1 -33.47 35.42 -0.71
CA MET A 1 -32.99 34.12 -1.23
C MET A 1 -31.83 33.76 -0.32
N GLU A 2 -32.12 33.05 0.77
CA GLU A 2 -31.09 32.54 1.68
C GLU A 2 -30.31 31.47 0.91
N MET A 3 -29.02 31.73 0.73
CA MET A 3 -28.08 30.71 0.29
C MET A 3 -27.94 29.77 1.46
N LEU A 4 -28.57 28.59 1.37
CA LEU A 4 -28.28 27.50 2.29
C LEU A 4 -26.77 27.24 2.18
N ASP A 5 -26.05 27.46 3.28
CA ASP A 5 -24.72 26.89 3.46
C ASP A 5 -24.86 25.40 3.18
N VAL A 6 -24.40 24.97 2.01
CA VAL A 6 -24.12 23.57 1.76
C VAL A 6 -22.92 23.33 2.67
N GLU A 7 -23.20 22.87 3.90
CA GLU A 7 -22.17 22.28 4.73
C GLU A 7 -21.44 21.30 3.83
N ASP A 8 -20.18 21.62 3.53
CA ASP A 8 -19.24 20.70 2.92
C ASP A 8 -19.08 19.59 3.95
N ASP A 9 -20.04 18.66 3.94
CA ASP A 9 -20.05 17.41 4.68
C ASP A 9 -19.03 16.47 4.03
N SER A 10 -17.84 17.03 3.78
CA SER A 10 -16.60 16.34 3.52
C SER A 10 -16.37 15.52 4.76
N PHE A 11 -16.93 14.32 4.73
CA PHE A 11 -16.87 13.34 5.80
C PHE A 11 -15.41 12.92 5.92
N HIS A 12 -14.68 13.68 6.72
CA HIS A 12 -13.29 13.41 7.00
C HIS A 12 -13.21 12.15 7.86
N VAL A 13 -12.20 11.33 7.60
CA VAL A 13 -11.93 10.14 8.40
C VAL A 13 -11.43 10.61 9.77
N THR A 14 -12.35 10.81 10.72
CA THR A 14 -12.07 11.30 12.08
C THR A 14 -11.90 10.15 13.06
N ARG A 15 -11.04 10.35 14.08
CA ARG A 15 -10.76 9.32 15.09
C ARG A 15 -12.02 8.94 15.85
N GLU A 16 -12.89 9.92 16.06
CA GLU A 16 -14.14 9.83 16.80
C GLU A 16 -15.14 8.93 16.07
N GLY A 17 -15.25 9.04 14.74
CA GLY A 17 -16.12 8.21 13.90
C GLY A 17 -15.71 6.72 13.89
N TYR A 18 -14.44 6.44 14.21
CA TYR A 18 -13.87 5.10 14.23
C TYR A 18 -13.27 4.75 15.60
N SER A 19 -13.94 5.16 16.68
CA SER A 19 -13.51 4.95 18.07
C SER A 19 -13.35 3.48 18.48
N HIS A 20 -13.92 2.53 17.72
CA HIS A 20 -13.72 1.09 17.92
C HIS A 20 -12.38 0.59 17.40
N LEU A 21 -11.68 1.35 16.55
CA LEU A 21 -10.34 1.00 16.08
C LEU A 21 -9.31 1.25 17.16
N SER A 22 -8.37 0.33 17.34
CA SER A 22 -7.18 0.56 18.16
C SER A 22 -6.30 1.70 17.61
N ASP A 23 -5.41 2.25 18.43
CA ASP A 23 -4.48 3.30 17.98
C ASP A 23 -3.60 2.80 16.83
N SER A 24 -3.14 1.55 16.90
CA SER A 24 -2.37 0.92 15.83
C SER A 24 -3.16 0.77 14.52
N GLU A 25 -4.45 0.45 14.59
CA GLU A 25 -5.30 0.36 13.40
C GLU A 25 -5.56 1.75 12.81
N TRP A 26 -5.68 2.77 13.66
CA TRP A 26 -5.83 4.15 13.22
C TRP A 26 -4.61 4.66 12.46
N GLU A 27 -3.41 4.36 12.94
CA GLU A 27 -2.18 4.68 12.21
C GLU A 27 -2.14 4.01 10.83
N VAL A 28 -2.64 2.78 10.73
CA VAL A 28 -2.75 2.07 9.45
C VAL A 28 -3.74 2.77 8.52
N VAL A 29 -4.90 3.22 9.03
CA VAL A 29 -5.86 4.02 8.25
C VAL A 29 -5.23 5.30 7.72
N GLY A 30 -4.38 5.96 8.52
CA GLY A 30 -3.58 7.10 8.07
C GLY A 30 -2.68 6.76 6.87
N ARG A 31 -1.96 5.63 6.94
CA ARG A 31 -1.11 5.16 5.82
C ARG A 31 -1.93 4.74 4.60
N MET A 32 -3.07 4.07 4.80
CA MET A 32 -4.01 3.73 3.74
C MET A 32 -4.50 4.99 3.02
N SER A 33 -4.80 6.05 3.78
CA SER A 33 -5.25 7.34 3.24
C SER A 33 -4.16 8.03 2.42
N VAL A 34 -2.90 7.95 2.83
CA VAL A 34 -1.76 8.44 2.04
C VAL A 34 -1.59 7.62 0.74
N PHE A 35 -1.84 6.31 0.78
CA PHE A 35 -1.66 5.42 -0.36
C PHE A 35 -2.80 5.51 -1.39
N MET A 36 -4.05 5.59 -0.94
CA MET A 36 -5.25 5.50 -1.79
C MET A 36 -6.06 6.81 -1.88
N GLY A 37 -5.78 7.78 -1.02
CA GLY A 37 -6.55 9.00 -0.83
C GLY A 37 -7.58 8.88 0.31
N GLU A 38 -7.69 9.94 1.11
CA GLU A 38 -8.59 10.00 2.28
C GLU A 38 -10.05 9.76 1.89
N THR A 39 -10.55 10.43 0.84
CA THR A 39 -11.94 10.26 0.36
C THR A 39 -12.24 8.81 -0.04
N ALA A 40 -11.28 8.14 -0.70
CA ALA A 40 -11.46 6.75 -1.10
C ALA A 40 -11.51 5.82 0.11
N ILE A 41 -10.65 6.04 1.11
CA ILE A 41 -10.65 5.25 2.34
C ILE A 41 -11.90 5.52 3.17
N SER A 42 -12.37 6.76 3.27
CA SER A 42 -13.64 7.06 3.96
C SER A 42 -14.79 6.29 3.36
N GLY A 43 -14.98 6.40 2.03
CA GLY A 43 -16.07 5.69 1.35
C GLY A 43 -15.97 4.17 1.49
N VAL A 44 -14.76 3.60 1.45
CA VAL A 44 -14.56 2.17 1.72
C VAL A 44 -14.96 1.82 3.15
N LEU A 45 -14.42 2.52 4.15
CA LEU A 45 -14.68 2.20 5.56
C LEU A 45 -16.16 2.38 5.93
N GLU A 46 -16.82 3.43 5.45
CA GLU A 46 -18.25 3.67 5.64
C GLU A 46 -19.13 2.54 5.06
N SER A 47 -18.71 1.96 3.94
CA SER A 47 -19.44 0.84 3.31
C SER A 47 -19.30 -0.49 4.06
N LEU A 48 -18.36 -0.58 5.01
CA LEU A 48 -18.02 -1.82 5.71
C LEU A 48 -18.59 -1.84 7.14
N SER A 49 -18.95 -3.03 7.60
CA SER A 49 -19.24 -3.25 9.03
C SER A 49 -17.98 -3.06 9.87
N ARG A 50 -18.13 -2.84 11.19
CA ARG A 50 -16.98 -2.68 12.09
C ARG A 50 -15.99 -3.86 12.01
N GLU A 51 -16.49 -5.10 11.98
CA GLU A 51 -15.65 -6.29 11.83
C GLU A 51 -14.92 -6.31 10.48
N GLN A 52 -15.62 -5.92 9.40
CA GLN A 52 -15.01 -5.82 8.08
C GLN A 52 -13.97 -4.70 7.98
N GLN A 53 -14.15 -3.59 8.70
CA GLN A 53 -13.15 -2.53 8.80
C GLN A 53 -11.87 -3.05 9.45
N HIS A 54 -11.98 -3.72 10.62
CA HIS A 54 -10.83 -4.38 11.26
C HIS A 54 -10.14 -5.37 10.33
N TYR A 55 -10.91 -6.18 9.61
CA TYR A 55 -10.37 -7.14 8.65
C TYR A 55 -9.62 -6.45 7.50
N ALA A 56 -10.22 -5.41 6.89
CA ALA A 56 -9.63 -4.67 5.79
C ALA A 56 -8.30 -3.99 6.20
N ILE A 57 -8.29 -3.35 7.37
CA ILE A 57 -7.11 -2.71 7.94
C ILE A 57 -6.00 -3.75 8.19
N ASN A 58 -6.34 -4.88 8.81
CA ASN A 58 -5.37 -5.96 9.04
C ASN A 58 -4.85 -6.57 7.74
N LYS A 59 -5.68 -6.68 6.71
CA LYS A 59 -5.26 -7.15 5.38
C LYS A 59 -4.28 -6.21 4.71
N PHE A 60 -4.50 -4.91 4.82
CA PHE A 60 -3.55 -3.91 4.34
C PHE A 60 -2.20 -4.05 5.05
N LEU A 61 -2.20 -4.13 6.39
CA LEU A 61 -0.98 -4.28 7.20
C LEU A 61 -0.22 -5.58 6.86
N GLN A 62 -0.92 -6.69 6.65
CA GLN A 62 -0.31 -7.95 6.20
C GLN A 62 0.38 -7.80 4.84
N GLY A 63 -0.21 -7.03 3.93
CA GLY A 63 0.37 -6.69 2.63
C GLY A 63 1.67 -5.88 2.78
N GLU A 64 1.65 -4.82 3.59
CA GLU A 64 2.86 -4.01 3.89
C GLU A 64 3.99 -4.90 4.45
N LEU A 65 3.67 -5.75 5.42
CA LEU A 65 4.63 -6.66 6.04
C LEU A 65 5.22 -7.66 5.03
N ALA A 66 4.40 -8.18 4.11
CA ALA A 66 4.85 -9.11 3.08
C ALA A 66 5.84 -8.43 2.11
N VAL A 67 5.55 -7.20 1.69
CA VAL A 67 6.43 -6.40 0.84
C VAL A 67 7.77 -6.14 1.52
N GLU A 68 7.76 -5.74 2.80
CA GLU A 68 8.99 -5.49 3.55
C GLU A 68 9.81 -6.77 3.75
N ARG A 69 9.18 -7.90 4.05
CA ARG A 69 9.86 -9.21 4.11
C ARG A 69 10.54 -9.57 2.80
N GLN A 70 9.88 -9.30 1.67
CA GLN A 70 10.45 -9.54 0.35
C GLN A 70 11.66 -8.63 0.09
N LYS A 71 11.58 -7.35 0.44
CA LYS A 71 12.72 -6.42 0.34
C LYS A 71 13.91 -6.88 1.18
N ILE A 72 13.68 -7.32 2.42
CA ILE A 72 14.73 -7.85 3.30
C ILE A 72 15.38 -9.09 2.66
N ALA A 73 14.58 -10.03 2.14
CA ALA A 73 15.12 -11.23 1.49
C ALA A 73 15.99 -10.89 0.27
N LEU A 74 15.59 -9.89 -0.53
CA LEU A 74 16.39 -9.41 -1.66
C LEU A 74 17.70 -8.77 -1.21
N LEU A 75 17.69 -7.97 -0.15
CA LEU A 75 18.91 -7.34 0.40
C LEU A 75 19.88 -8.39 0.94
N GLN A 76 19.38 -9.43 1.61
CA GLN A 76 20.22 -10.54 2.10
C GLN A 76 20.85 -11.34 0.94
N LEU A 77 20.10 -11.56 -0.14
CA LEU A 77 20.62 -12.24 -1.32
C LEU A 77 21.70 -11.38 -2.02
N GLN A 78 21.46 -10.08 -2.19
CA GLN A 78 22.45 -9.15 -2.75
C GLN A 78 23.72 -9.05 -1.91
N SER A 79 23.60 -9.03 -0.58
CA SER A 79 24.74 -9.01 0.33
C SER A 79 25.56 -10.30 0.24
N SER A 80 24.91 -11.45 0.03
CA SER A 80 25.59 -12.74 -0.17
C SER A 80 26.41 -12.78 -1.46
N HIS A 81 25.96 -12.07 -2.52
CA HIS A 81 26.70 -11.94 -3.78
C HIS A 81 27.85 -10.92 -3.73
N GLN A 82 27.80 -9.93 -2.83
CA GLN A 82 28.90 -8.96 -2.64
C GLN A 82 30.02 -9.49 -1.74
N SER A 83 29.79 -10.59 -1.00
CA SER A 83 30.79 -11.19 -0.11
C SER A 83 31.78 -12.12 -0.82
N MET A 84 31.72 -12.26 -2.14
CA MET A 84 32.66 -13.08 -2.94
C MET A 84 33.11 -12.31 -4.18
N GLY A 85 34.09 -11.41 -4.03
CA GLY A 85 34.88 -10.93 -5.17
C GLY A 85 35.40 -9.50 -5.08
N GLY A 86 36.67 -9.34 -4.72
CA GLY A 86 37.52 -8.35 -5.41
C GLY A 86 38.37 -9.06 -6.48
N PRO A 87 38.95 -8.37 -7.49
CA PRO A 87 38.74 -7.00 -7.96
C PRO A 87 38.34 -6.90 -9.46
N THR A 88 37.78 -5.74 -9.83
CA THR A 88 37.78 -5.07 -11.15
C THR A 88 37.66 -5.92 -12.44
N HIS A 89 36.46 -5.92 -13.03
CA HIS A 89 36.34 -5.78 -14.48
C HIS A 89 35.07 -5.00 -14.84
N THR A 90 35.25 -3.77 -15.32
CA THR A 90 34.23 -2.96 -15.99
C THR A 90 33.59 -3.77 -17.11
N ARG A 91 32.35 -4.21 -16.90
CA ARG A 91 31.48 -4.65 -17.98
C ARG A 91 30.25 -3.76 -17.96
N GLU A 92 30.17 -2.91 -18.99
CA GLU A 92 28.97 -2.15 -19.33
C GLU A 92 27.72 -3.03 -19.21
N LEU A 93 26.83 -2.65 -18.30
CA LEU A 93 25.48 -3.18 -18.28
C LEU A 93 24.65 -2.30 -19.22
N LYS A 94 24.42 -2.81 -20.43
CA LYS A 94 23.34 -2.30 -21.30
C LYS A 94 22.01 -2.42 -20.54
N PRO A 95 21.11 -1.43 -20.62
CA PRO A 95 19.81 -1.51 -19.99
C PRO A 95 19.00 -2.63 -20.65
N LEU A 96 18.84 -3.75 -19.95
CA LEU A 96 17.88 -4.80 -20.32
C LEU A 96 16.48 -4.23 -20.14
N GLY A 97 15.80 -4.00 -21.26
CA GLY A 97 14.39 -3.62 -21.37
C GLY A 97 13.44 -4.71 -20.86
N TYR A 98 13.59 -5.12 -19.61
CA TYR A 98 12.80 -6.17 -18.97
C TYR A 98 11.61 -5.63 -18.16
N ILE A 99 11.25 -4.35 -18.36
CA ILE A 99 10.07 -3.73 -17.74
C ILE A 99 8.81 -3.97 -18.59
N SER A 100 8.95 -4.40 -19.85
CA SER A 100 7.81 -4.41 -20.79
C SER A 100 7.05 -5.75 -20.92
N GLN A 101 7.45 -6.83 -20.23
CA GLN A 101 6.79 -8.15 -20.38
C GLN A 101 5.87 -8.52 -19.22
N VAL A 102 6.10 -8.01 -18.00
CA VAL A 102 5.27 -8.38 -16.83
C VAL A 102 3.85 -7.78 -16.91
N THR A 103 3.65 -6.72 -17.70
CA THR A 103 2.32 -6.11 -17.90
C THR A 103 1.47 -6.77 -18.99
N ARG A 104 2.02 -7.70 -19.81
CA ARG A 104 1.24 -8.39 -20.86
C ARG A 104 0.71 -9.76 -20.43
N GLU A 105 1.37 -10.45 -19.50
CA GLU A 105 0.91 -11.76 -19.02
C GLU A 105 -0.21 -11.69 -17.97
N GLN A 106 -0.34 -10.57 -17.24
CA GLN A 106 -1.40 -10.40 -16.25
C GLN A 106 -2.80 -10.09 -16.85
N MET A 107 -2.91 -9.90 -18.18
CA MET A 107 -4.19 -9.60 -18.84
C MET A 107 -4.76 -10.77 -19.66
N LYS A 108 -4.17 -11.97 -19.58
CA LYS A 108 -4.63 -13.16 -20.33
C LYS A 108 -5.22 -14.28 -19.47
N ILE A 109 -5.33 -14.11 -18.15
CA ILE A 109 -5.96 -15.09 -17.25
C ILE A 109 -7.33 -14.58 -16.76
N SER A 110 -8.10 -13.99 -17.66
CA SER A 110 -9.54 -13.77 -17.45
C SER A 110 -10.25 -13.66 -18.80
N CYS A 111 -10.41 -14.82 -19.45
CA CYS A 111 -11.50 -15.16 -20.38
C CYS A 111 -11.78 -16.64 -20.23
#